data_AF-X1J2T7-F1
#
_entry.id   AF-X1J2T7-F1
#
_cell.length_a   1.000
_cell.length_b   1.000
_cell.length_c   1.000
_cell.angle_alpha   90.00
_cell.angle_beta   90.00
_cell.angle_gamma   90.00
#
_symmetry.space_group_name_H-M   'P 1'
#
loop_
_entity.id
_entity.type
_entity.pdbx_description
1 polymer ?
#
loop_
_entity_poly.entity_id
_entity_poly.type
_entity_poly.pdbx_seq_one_letter_code
_entity_poly.pdbx_strand_id
1 'polypeptide(L)'
;YKLGVDQAHTKDLYAKGIDRAGTKKWQDRALKKGPGRFAEGVYIAAPDFEKGFAPFHAAIERVTLPPKFPKGDPRNYERVRAIGMALHEEKVG
;
A
#
# COMPACT_ATOMS: atom_id res chain seq x y z
N TYR A 1 -29.34 -12.85 10.02
CA TYR A 1 -28.24 -12.00 10.55
C TYR A 1 -28.79 -10.83 11.38
N LYS A 2 -29.76 -10.04 10.88
CA LYS A 2 -30.35 -8.86 11.54
C LYS A 2 -30.76 -9.09 13.01
N LEU A 3 -31.61 -10.10 13.26
CA LEU A 3 -32.05 -10.46 14.62
C LEU A 3 -30.90 -10.74 15.61
N GLY A 4 -29.81 -11.36 15.15
CA GLY A 4 -28.65 -11.65 16.00
C GLY A 4 -27.81 -10.42 16.32
N VAL A 5 -27.72 -9.47 15.38
CA VAL A 5 -27.05 -8.18 15.59
C VAL A 5 -27.88 -7.32 16.55
N ASP A 6 -29.20 -7.26 16.35
CA ASP A 6 -30.10 -6.49 17.21
C ASP A 6 -30.08 -7.01 18.65
N GLN A 7 -30.12 -8.34 18.85
CA GLN A 7 -29.99 -8.95 20.18
C GLN A 7 -28.63 -8.69 20.84
N ALA A 8 -27.53 -8.71 20.07
CA ALA A 8 -26.20 -8.42 20.58
C ALA A 8 -26.04 -6.94 20.96
N HIS A 9 -26.68 -6.05 20.20
CA HIS A 9 -26.73 -4.62 20.46
C HIS A 9 -27.56 -4.31 21.72
N THR A 10 -28.76 -4.87 21.86
CA THR A 10 -29.59 -4.70 23.08
C THR A 10 -28.88 -5.19 24.34
N LYS A 11 -28.04 -6.23 24.23
CA LYS A 11 -27.28 -6.80 25.34
C LYS A 11 -25.92 -6.12 25.57
N ASP A 12 -25.60 -5.12 24.76
CA ASP A 12 -24.38 -4.33 24.79
C ASP A 12 -23.09 -5.19 24.74
N LEU A 13 -23.15 -6.28 23.96
CA LEU A 13 -22.09 -7.29 23.93
C LEU A 13 -20.80 -6.76 23.28
N TYR A 14 -20.92 -5.77 22.40
CA TYR A 14 -19.77 -5.15 21.74
C TYR A 14 -18.95 -4.31 22.71
N ALA A 15 -19.58 -3.39 23.46
CA ALA A 15 -18.91 -2.57 24.46
C ALA A 15 -18.26 -3.44 25.55
N LYS A 16 -19.00 -4.45 26.07
CA LYS A 16 -18.45 -5.45 27.01
C LYS A 16 -17.29 -6.24 26.43
N GLY A 17 -17.31 -6.50 25.12
CA GLY A 17 -16.21 -7.14 24.40
C GLY A 17 -14.97 -6.25 24.32
N ILE A 18 -15.14 -4.94 24.08
CA ILE A 18 -14.06 -3.95 24.09
C ILE A 18 -13.46 -3.82 25.49
N ASP A 19 -14.28 -3.66 26.52
CA ASP A 19 -13.82 -3.53 27.91
C ASP A 19 -13.03 -4.77 28.34
N ARG A 20 -13.54 -5.96 28.00
CA ARG A 20 -12.86 -7.23 28.25
C ARG A 20 -11.54 -7.35 27.49
N ALA A 21 -11.49 -6.89 26.24
CA ALA A 21 -10.29 -6.97 25.43
C ALA A 21 -9.19 -6.00 25.92
N GLY A 22 -9.61 -4.82 26.41
CA GLY A 22 -8.71 -3.78 26.91
C GLY A 22 -7.73 -3.25 25.85
N THR A 23 -6.89 -2.30 26.26
CA THR A 23 -5.90 -1.68 25.35
C THR A 23 -4.56 -2.43 25.31
N LYS A 24 -4.22 -3.11 26.39
CA LYS A 24 -2.89 -3.74 26.59
C LYS A 24 -2.50 -4.68 25.46
N LYS A 25 -3.45 -5.49 24.96
CA LYS A 25 -3.19 -6.50 23.93
C LYS A 25 -2.73 -5.88 22.62
N TRP A 26 -3.39 -4.82 22.13
CA TRP A 26 -3.00 -4.22 20.86
C TRP A 26 -1.74 -3.36 21.02
N GLN A 27 -1.57 -2.68 22.16
CA GLN A 27 -0.36 -1.90 22.48
C GLN A 27 0.89 -2.80 22.55
N ASP A 28 0.81 -3.91 23.29
CA ASP A 28 1.91 -4.88 23.40
C ASP A 28 2.27 -5.47 22.03
N ARG A 29 1.28 -5.69 21.17
CA ARG A 29 1.51 -6.19 19.81
C ARG A 29 2.11 -5.12 18.91
N ALA A 30 1.65 -3.87 18.97
CA ALA A 30 2.23 -2.77 18.21
C ALA A 30 3.71 -2.55 18.56
N LEU A 31 4.04 -2.54 19.86
CA LEU A 31 5.42 -2.34 20.35
C LEU A 31 6.32 -3.53 20.05
N LYS A 32 5.88 -4.76 20.37
CA LYS A 32 6.74 -5.96 20.27
C LYS A 32 6.85 -6.51 18.85
N LYS A 33 5.86 -6.26 17.99
CA LYS A 33 5.85 -6.76 16.61
C LYS A 33 6.24 -5.70 15.58
N GLY A 34 6.10 -4.41 15.87
CA GLY A 34 6.12 -3.35 14.86
C GLY A 34 7.42 -3.28 14.05
N PRO A 35 8.57 -2.98 14.68
CA PRO A 35 9.83 -2.78 13.94
C PRO A 35 10.41 -4.08 13.37
N GLY A 36 10.44 -5.15 14.16
CA GLY A 36 11.02 -6.44 13.77
C GLY A 36 10.29 -7.07 12.58
N ARG A 37 8.94 -7.11 12.61
CA ARG A 37 8.17 -7.68 11.49
C ARG A 37 8.21 -6.83 10.24
N PHE A 38 8.39 -5.52 10.36
CA PHE A 38 8.56 -4.67 9.20
C PHE A 38 9.90 -4.96 8.52
N ALA A 39 11.00 -4.94 9.28
CA ALA A 39 12.33 -5.25 8.73
C ALA A 39 12.39 -6.67 8.16
N GLU A 40 12.00 -7.68 8.92
CA GLU A 40 11.95 -9.08 8.46
C GLU A 40 11.00 -9.24 7.26
N GLY A 41 9.84 -8.58 7.28
CA GLY A 41 8.87 -8.59 6.20
C GLY A 41 9.41 -7.97 4.91
N VAL A 42 10.17 -6.88 5.00
CA VAL A 42 10.85 -6.25 3.86
C VAL A 42 11.87 -7.20 3.25
N TYR A 43 12.70 -7.85 4.05
CA TYR A 43 13.68 -8.82 3.54
C TYR A 43 13.02 -10.02 2.84
N ILE A 44 11.94 -10.55 3.42
CA ILE A 44 11.20 -11.67 2.85
C ILE A 44 10.51 -11.26 1.53
N ALA A 45 9.93 -10.06 1.48
CA ALA A 45 9.19 -9.58 0.31
C ALA A 45 10.09 -9.00 -0.79
N ALA A 46 11.38 -8.77 -0.52
CA ALA A 46 12.29 -8.14 -1.48
C ALA A 46 12.38 -8.89 -2.82
N PRO A 47 12.54 -10.24 -2.88
CA PRO A 47 12.59 -10.96 -4.15
C PRO A 47 11.27 -10.88 -4.93
N ASP A 48 10.12 -10.94 -4.23
CA ASP A 48 8.81 -10.83 -4.86
C ASP A 48 8.56 -9.43 -5.42
N PHE A 49 8.98 -8.40 -4.67
CA PHE A 49 8.94 -7.02 -5.13
C PHE A 49 9.86 -6.81 -6.34
N GLU A 50 11.10 -7.28 -6.28
CA GLU A 50 12.06 -7.18 -7.38
C GLU A 50 11.51 -7.85 -8.64
N LYS A 51 11.02 -9.08 -8.53
CA LYS A 51 10.42 -9.82 -9.65
C LYS A 51 9.17 -9.12 -10.19
N GLY A 52 8.30 -8.62 -9.33
CA GLY A 52 7.07 -7.94 -9.71
C GLY A 52 7.30 -6.56 -10.33
N PHE A 53 8.36 -5.87 -9.92
CA PHE A 53 8.70 -4.52 -10.40
C PHE A 53 9.63 -4.52 -11.60
N ALA A 54 10.44 -5.58 -11.80
CA ALA A 54 11.36 -5.73 -12.92
C ALA A 54 10.78 -5.34 -14.31
N PRO A 55 9.58 -5.81 -14.73
CA PRO A 55 9.01 -5.42 -16.02
C PRO A 55 8.75 -3.91 -16.12
N PHE A 56 8.22 -3.30 -15.05
CA PHE A 56 7.94 -1.87 -14.99
C PHE A 56 9.22 -1.03 -14.95
N HIS A 57 10.26 -1.52 -14.27
CA HIS A 57 11.58 -0.90 -14.30
C HIS A 57 12.14 -0.87 -15.74
N ALA A 58 12.11 -2.01 -16.43
CA ALA A 58 12.54 -2.09 -17.83
C ALA A 58 11.68 -1.23 -18.77
N ALA A 59 10.37 -1.10 -18.51
CA ALA A 59 9.50 -0.19 -19.26
C ALA A 59 9.92 1.28 -19.08
N ILE A 60 10.18 1.72 -17.84
CA ILE A 60 10.66 3.08 -17.54
C ILE A 60 12.00 3.36 -18.22
N GLU A 61 12.94 2.41 -18.14
CA GLU A 61 14.29 2.55 -18.70
C GLU A 61 14.28 2.74 -20.22
N ARG A 62 13.31 2.14 -20.91
CA ARG A 62 13.11 2.31 -22.37
C ARG A 62 12.51 3.66 -22.75
N VAL A 63 11.91 4.42 -21.81
CA VAL A 63 11.23 5.67 -22.14
C VAL A 63 12.25 6.76 -22.51
N THR A 64 12.16 7.22 -23.76
CA THR A 64 12.81 8.47 -24.15
C THR A 64 11.97 9.64 -23.67
N LEU A 65 12.49 10.38 -22.69
CA LEU A 65 11.76 11.49 -22.10
C LEU A 65 11.75 12.72 -23.04
N PRO A 66 10.59 13.38 -23.21
CA PRO A 66 10.51 14.66 -23.92
C PRO A 66 11.43 15.73 -23.32
N PRO A 67 11.79 16.78 -24.08
CA PRO A 67 12.61 17.88 -23.59
C PRO A 67 12.13 18.44 -22.25
N LYS A 68 13.08 18.81 -21.38
CA LYS A 68 12.79 19.46 -20.10
C LYS A 68 12.79 20.97 -20.28
N PHE A 69 11.75 21.62 -19.75
CA PHE A 69 11.55 23.08 -19.80
C PHE A 69 11.81 23.70 -18.41
N PRO A 70 11.83 25.04 -18.28
CA PRO A 70 12.01 25.70 -16.99
C PRO A 70 11.06 25.17 -15.90
N LYS A 71 11.49 25.27 -14.64
CA LYS A 71 10.71 24.77 -13.50
C LYS A 71 9.32 25.42 -13.50
N GLY A 72 8.27 24.59 -13.40
CA GLY A 72 6.88 25.04 -13.40
C GLY A 72 6.25 25.19 -14.78
N ASP A 73 7.00 25.04 -15.88
CA ASP A 73 6.42 25.04 -17.22
C ASP A 73 5.46 23.85 -17.38
N PRO A 74 4.19 24.07 -17.79
CA PRO A 74 3.20 23.01 -17.94
C PRO A 74 3.64 21.89 -18.91
N ARG A 75 4.50 22.18 -19.88
CA ARG A 75 5.01 21.17 -20.82
C ARG A 75 5.86 20.10 -20.14
N ASN A 76 6.35 20.33 -18.92
CA ASN A 76 7.03 19.28 -18.16
C ASN A 76 6.12 18.11 -17.77
N TYR A 77 4.79 18.31 -17.74
CA TYR A 77 3.84 17.20 -17.53
C TYR A 77 3.86 16.19 -18.69
N GLU A 78 4.33 16.57 -19.88
CA GLU A 78 4.56 15.65 -21.00
C GLU A 78 5.52 14.51 -20.62
N ARG A 79 6.52 14.80 -19.79
CA ARG A 79 7.46 13.79 -19.29
C ARG A 79 6.80 12.80 -18.33
N VAL A 80 5.86 13.29 -17.50
CA VAL A 80 5.08 12.44 -16.58
C VAL A 80 4.12 11.56 -17.38
N ARG A 81 3.45 12.13 -18.39
CA ARG A 81 2.54 11.39 -19.26
C ARG A 81 3.28 10.27 -20.00
N ALA A 82 4.47 10.54 -20.55
CA ALA A 82 5.28 9.53 -21.24
C ALA A 82 5.58 8.31 -20.36
N ILE A 83 5.98 8.54 -19.10
CA ILE A 83 6.20 7.46 -18.12
C ILE A 83 4.90 6.73 -17.80
N GLY A 84 3.81 7.47 -17.55
CA GLY A 84 2.51 6.89 -17.21
C GLY A 84 1.96 6.00 -18.33
N MET A 85 2.14 6.40 -19.59
CA MET A 85 1.74 5.59 -20.75
C MET A 85 2.56 4.31 -20.86
N ALA A 86 3.89 4.39 -20.71
CA ALA A 86 4.75 3.20 -20.77
C ALA A 86 4.42 2.17 -19.66
N LEU A 87 4.17 2.66 -18.44
CA LEU A 87 3.75 1.81 -17.33
C LEU A 87 2.35 1.21 -17.54
N HIS A 88 1.44 1.96 -18.16
CA HIS A 88 0.10 1.46 -18.46
C HIS A 88 0.16 0.36 -19.53
N GLU A 89 0.94 0.58 -20.59
CA GLU A 89 1.15 -0.39 -21.66
C GLU A 89 1.73 -1.70 -21.13
N GLU A 90 2.77 -1.64 -20.29
CA GLU A 90 3.35 -2.83 -19.63
C GLU A 90 2.38 -3.55 -18.69
N LYS A 91 1.40 -2.83 -18.11
CA LYS A 91 0.40 -3.44 -17.21
C LYS A 91 -0.70 -4.19 -17.97
N VAL A 92 -1.07 -3.72 -19.15
CA VAL A 92 -2.25 -4.21 -19.90
C VAL A 92 -1.91 -5.10 -21.10
N GLY A 93 -0.67 -5.03 -21.62
CA GLY A 93 -0.15 -5.94 -22.63
C GLY A 93 0.22 -7.30 -22.06
#